data_AF-A0A835UYV2-F1
#
_entry.id   AF-A0A835UYV2-F1
#
_cell.length_a   1.000
_cell.length_b   1.000
_cell.length_c   1.000
_cell.angle_alpha   90.00
_cell.angle_beta   90.00
_cell.angle_gamma   90.00
#
_symmetry.space_group_name_H-M   'P 1'
#
loop_
_entity.id
_entity.type
_entity.pdbx_description
1 polymer ?
#
loop_
_entity_poly.entity_id
_entity_poly.type
_entity_poly.pdbx_seq_one_letter_code
_entity_poly.pdbx_strand_id
1 'polypeptide(L)'
;MTLDANYLRGTMASVLSILQHTSCPENVSFHFLAARSEPYILSAIRSTFPYLDFHVYQFDSSLVRDRISRSVRLALDQPLNYARIYLADILPLGVSRIIYLDSDVIVVDDIRALWEVDLAGRVVAAPEYCHANFTKYFTDAFWTHPALSRTFLGRRPCYFNTGVMVIDVQRWRAGGYTRMLEFWMMVQKQRIRIYQLGSLPPFLLVLAGNIKAVDHRWNQHGLGGDNLEGRCRNLHPGPISLLHWSGKGKPWLRLDSRKPCSVDHLWAPYDLYKSSSSSLEE
;
A
#
# COMPACT_ATOMS: atom_id res chain seq x y z
N MET A 1 0.52 2.37 8.08
CA MET A 1 0.86 1.05 7.45
C MET A 1 -0.03 -0.02 8.04
N THR A 2 -0.25 -1.14 7.35
CA THR A 2 -0.85 -2.34 7.97
C THR A 2 0.21 -3.13 8.73
N LEU A 3 -0.18 -3.84 9.79
CA LEU A 3 0.72 -4.56 10.66
C LEU A 3 0.20 -5.97 10.94
N ASP A 4 0.98 -6.97 10.53
CA ASP A 4 0.78 -8.37 10.83
C ASP A 4 2.12 -9.13 10.88
N ALA A 5 2.10 -10.34 11.42
CA ALA A 5 3.25 -11.22 11.57
C ALA A 5 4.05 -11.43 10.27
N ASN A 6 3.36 -11.67 9.15
CA ASN A 6 3.96 -12.05 7.88
C ASN A 6 4.70 -10.88 7.22
N TYR A 7 4.26 -9.66 7.52
CA TYR A 7 4.82 -8.41 6.99
C TYR A 7 5.61 -7.62 8.03
N LEU A 8 5.85 -8.16 9.23
CA LEU A 8 6.60 -7.45 10.28
C LEU A 8 7.99 -7.08 9.77
N ARG A 9 8.74 -8.01 9.18
CA ARG A 9 10.10 -7.76 8.66
C ARG A 9 10.12 -6.63 7.62
N GLY A 10 9.16 -6.61 6.70
CA GLY A 10 9.00 -5.51 5.75
C GLY A 10 8.64 -4.18 6.43
N THR A 11 7.73 -4.21 7.40
CA THR A 11 7.36 -3.02 8.18
C THR A 11 8.56 -2.43 8.93
N MET A 12 9.37 -3.26 9.59
CA MET A 12 10.57 -2.82 10.30
C MET A 12 11.58 -2.16 9.35
N ALA A 13 11.80 -2.75 8.17
CA ALA A 13 12.67 -2.18 7.14
C ALA A 13 12.13 -0.85 6.60
N SER A 14 10.81 -0.76 6.40
CA SER A 14 10.14 0.49 5.96
C SER A 14 10.33 1.60 7.00
N VAL A 15 10.07 1.31 8.28
CA VAL A 15 10.27 2.25 9.39
C VAL A 15 11.72 2.70 9.46
N LEU A 16 12.67 1.77 9.44
CA LEU A 16 14.10 2.08 9.46
C LEU A 16 14.48 3.00 8.30
N SER A 17 14.02 2.71 7.07
CA SER A 17 14.33 3.53 5.90
C SER A 17 13.82 4.97 6.05
N ILE A 18 12.60 5.15 6.58
CA ILE A 18 12.05 6.49 6.83
C ILE A 18 12.88 7.23 7.87
N LEU A 19 13.23 6.57 8.98
CA LEU A 19 14.04 7.18 10.05
C LEU A 19 15.45 7.56 9.57
N GLN A 20 16.04 6.77 8.67
CA GLN A 20 17.39 7.04 8.14
C GLN A 20 17.44 8.18 7.12
N HIS A 21 16.38 8.36 6.32
CA HIS A 21 16.40 9.29 5.18
C HIS A 21 15.60 10.57 5.38
N THR A 22 14.80 10.67 6.46
CA THR A 22 14.06 11.89 6.79
C THR A 22 14.97 12.86 7.54
N SER A 23 14.96 14.15 7.18
CA SER A 23 15.83 15.15 7.83
C SER A 23 15.50 15.39 9.31
N CYS A 24 14.23 15.22 9.70
CA CYS A 24 13.74 15.38 11.08
C CYS A 24 12.87 14.16 11.46
N PRO A 25 13.46 12.99 11.75
CA PRO A 25 12.71 11.76 12.04
C PRO A 25 11.83 11.88 13.30
N GLU A 26 12.18 12.75 14.25
CA GLU A 26 11.40 13.07 15.44
C GLU A 26 10.04 13.70 15.16
N ASN A 27 9.84 14.26 13.96
CA ASN A 27 8.56 14.83 13.52
C ASN A 27 7.68 13.81 12.79
N VAL A 28 8.09 12.55 12.73
CA VAL A 28 7.35 11.47 12.06
C VAL A 28 6.63 10.60 13.09
N SER A 29 5.29 10.59 13.04
CA SER A 29 4.46 9.67 13.82
C SER A 29 3.98 8.50 12.97
N PHE A 30 4.16 7.28 13.47
CA PHE A 30 3.79 6.07 12.74
C PHE A 30 2.43 5.53 13.21
N HIS A 31 1.48 5.41 12.28
CA HIS A 31 0.17 4.83 12.56
C HIS A 31 0.05 3.44 11.92
N PHE A 32 -0.13 2.41 12.74
CA PHE A 32 -0.27 1.02 12.33
C PHE A 32 -1.71 0.52 12.51
N LEU A 33 -2.21 -0.23 11.53
CA LEU A 33 -3.50 -0.92 11.61
C LEU A 33 -3.26 -2.41 11.73
N ALA A 34 -3.78 -3.03 12.78
CA ALA A 34 -3.65 -4.47 13.02
C ALA A 34 -5.03 -5.12 13.18
N ALA A 35 -5.25 -6.29 12.56
CA ALA A 35 -6.54 -7.00 12.68
C ALA A 35 -6.74 -7.67 14.05
N ARG A 36 -5.64 -7.90 14.78
CA ARG A 36 -5.61 -8.55 16.09
C ARG A 36 -4.49 -7.96 16.93
N SER A 37 -4.63 -8.03 18.25
CA SER A 37 -3.55 -7.67 19.16
C SER A 37 -2.50 -8.78 19.17
N GLU A 38 -1.27 -8.44 18.79
CA GLU A 38 -0.12 -9.35 18.81
C GLU A 38 0.98 -8.72 19.67
N PRO A 39 1.03 -9.02 20.99
CA PRO A 39 1.96 -8.37 21.91
C PRO A 39 3.43 -8.50 21.52
N TYR A 40 3.82 -9.62 20.89
CA TYR A 40 5.18 -9.84 20.42
C TYR A 40 5.57 -8.86 19.30
N ILE A 41 4.63 -8.47 18.42
CA ILE A 41 4.87 -7.49 17.37
C ILE A 41 5.15 -6.12 18.00
N LEU A 42 4.31 -5.72 18.96
CA LEU A 42 4.49 -4.45 19.67
C LEU A 42 5.81 -4.42 20.45
N SER A 43 6.15 -5.55 21.10
CA SER A 43 7.42 -5.72 21.79
C SER A 43 8.60 -5.58 20.83
N ALA A 44 8.54 -6.22 19.66
CA ALA A 44 9.58 -6.15 18.63
C ALA A 44 9.79 -4.71 18.10
N ILE A 45 8.71 -3.96 17.85
CA ILE A 45 8.80 -2.57 17.41
C ILE A 45 9.46 -1.71 18.50
N ARG A 46 9.00 -1.82 19.75
CA ARG A 46 9.52 -1.03 20.88
C ARG A 46 10.96 -1.35 21.22
N SER A 47 11.35 -2.62 21.18
CA SER A 47 12.74 -3.03 21.47
C SER A 47 13.70 -2.60 20.37
N THR A 48 13.25 -2.59 19.12
CA THR A 48 14.08 -2.19 17.97
C THR A 48 14.16 -0.68 17.80
N PHE A 49 13.06 0.04 18.07
CA PHE A 49 12.97 1.50 17.96
C PHE A 49 12.42 2.11 19.27
N PRO A 50 13.25 2.24 20.33
CA PRO A 50 12.79 2.68 21.66
C PRO A 50 12.19 4.09 21.71
N TYR A 51 12.57 4.95 20.77
CA TYR A 51 12.14 6.35 20.68
C TYR A 51 11.12 6.60 19.57
N LEU A 52 10.60 5.54 18.94
CA LEU A 52 9.62 5.68 17.86
C LEU A 52 8.31 6.21 18.42
N ASP A 53 7.83 7.34 17.90
CA ASP A 53 6.44 7.75 18.10
C ASP A 53 5.53 6.90 17.21
N PHE A 54 4.78 5.98 17.81
CA PHE A 54 3.86 5.15 17.06
C PHE A 54 2.58 4.80 17.82
N HIS A 55 1.52 4.61 17.03
CA HIS A 55 0.19 4.27 17.48
C HIS A 55 -0.30 3.02 16.73
N VAL A 56 -0.97 2.11 17.45
CA VAL A 56 -1.56 0.91 16.85
C VAL A 56 -3.06 0.92 17.05
N TYR A 57 -3.78 0.82 15.94
CA TYR A 57 -5.23 0.81 15.91
C TYR A 57 -5.73 -0.57 15.52
N GLN A 58 -6.75 -1.04 16.24
CA GLN A 58 -7.41 -2.29 15.90
C GLN A 58 -8.31 -2.07 14.69
N PHE A 59 -8.10 -2.84 13.63
CA PHE A 59 -8.99 -2.92 12.50
C PHE A 59 -10.01 -4.05 12.72
N ASP A 60 -11.29 -3.69 12.83
CA ASP A 60 -12.35 -4.69 12.88
C ASP A 60 -12.55 -5.32 11.50
N SER A 61 -12.01 -6.54 11.35
CA SER A 61 -12.14 -7.34 10.14
C SER A 61 -13.60 -7.70 9.79
N SER A 62 -14.56 -7.57 10.72
CA SER A 62 -15.99 -7.77 10.45
C SER A 62 -16.52 -6.80 9.39
N LEU A 63 -15.95 -5.60 9.32
CA LEU A 63 -16.33 -4.55 8.36
C LEU A 63 -16.15 -4.99 6.90
N VAL A 64 -15.30 -5.97 6.62
CA VAL A 64 -15.00 -6.38 5.24
C VAL A 64 -15.29 -7.84 4.95
N ARG A 65 -15.40 -8.71 5.96
CA ARG A 65 -15.63 -10.16 5.77
C ARG A 65 -16.79 -10.46 4.82
N ASP A 66 -17.91 -9.77 5.00
CA ASP A 66 -19.11 -9.98 4.18
C ASP A 66 -19.09 -9.23 2.85
N ARG A 67 -18.04 -8.45 2.57
CA ARG A 67 -17.89 -7.64 1.35
C ARG A 67 -16.71 -8.08 0.46
N ILE A 68 -15.84 -8.97 0.95
CA ILE A 68 -14.72 -9.50 0.16
C ILE A 68 -15.22 -10.59 -0.80
N SER A 69 -14.95 -10.41 -2.09
CA SER A 69 -15.11 -11.44 -3.13
C SER A 69 -13.77 -12.13 -3.36
N ARG A 70 -13.78 -13.48 -3.43
CA ARG A 70 -12.57 -14.29 -3.65
C ARG A 70 -11.75 -13.78 -4.83
N SER A 71 -10.55 -13.30 -4.60
CA SER A 71 -9.60 -12.82 -5.61
C SER A 71 -8.93 -13.98 -6.35
N VAL A 72 -8.41 -13.71 -7.55
CA VAL A 72 -7.53 -14.66 -8.27
C VAL A 72 -6.24 -14.92 -7.46
N ARG A 73 -5.91 -14.03 -6.53
CA ARG A 73 -4.79 -14.20 -5.58
C ARG A 73 -5.36 -14.29 -4.16
N LEU A 74 -5.37 -15.48 -3.56
CA LEU A 74 -5.93 -15.72 -2.21
C LEU A 74 -5.35 -14.79 -1.12
N ALA A 75 -4.07 -14.42 -1.24
CA ALA A 75 -3.44 -13.46 -0.32
C ALA A 75 -4.14 -12.08 -0.31
N LEU A 76 -4.84 -11.71 -1.39
CA LEU A 76 -5.61 -10.47 -1.50
C LEU A 76 -6.97 -10.53 -0.81
N ASP A 77 -7.40 -11.70 -0.35
CA ASP A 77 -8.67 -11.88 0.37
C ASP A 77 -8.52 -11.65 1.88
N GLN A 78 -7.28 -11.44 2.36
CA GLN A 78 -7.03 -11.11 3.76
C GLN A 78 -7.70 -9.77 4.12
N PRO A 79 -8.53 -9.71 5.18
CA PRO A 79 -9.23 -8.50 5.59
C PRO A 79 -8.32 -7.28 5.72
N LEU A 80 -7.09 -7.48 6.19
CA LEU A 80 -6.13 -6.41 6.42
C LEU A 80 -5.75 -5.66 5.13
N ASN A 81 -5.84 -6.28 3.94
CA ASN A 81 -5.63 -5.60 2.66
C ASN A 81 -6.65 -4.48 2.37
N TYR A 82 -7.82 -4.55 3.02
CA TYR A 82 -8.92 -3.61 2.89
C TYR A 82 -8.92 -2.58 4.03
N ALA A 83 -8.09 -2.74 5.06
CA ALA A 83 -8.02 -1.81 6.19
C ALA A 83 -7.74 -0.36 5.75
N ARG A 84 -7.00 -0.18 4.65
CA ARG A 84 -6.74 1.13 4.04
C ARG A 84 -8.00 1.91 3.62
N ILE A 85 -9.12 1.23 3.38
CA ILE A 85 -10.41 1.86 3.07
C ILE A 85 -10.95 2.64 4.28
N TYR A 86 -10.65 2.18 5.48
CA TYR A 86 -11.21 2.65 6.75
C TYR A 86 -10.24 3.57 7.53
N LEU A 87 -9.10 3.96 6.94
CA LEU A 87 -8.08 4.77 7.64
C LEU A 87 -8.68 6.03 8.25
N ALA A 88 -9.51 6.72 7.50
CA ALA A 88 -10.11 7.97 7.95
C ALA A 88 -11.08 7.77 9.13
N ASP A 89 -11.76 6.63 9.20
CA ASP A 89 -12.72 6.32 10.27
C ASP A 89 -12.01 5.79 11.52
N ILE A 90 -10.86 5.13 11.36
CA ILE A 90 -10.07 4.54 12.45
C ILE A 90 -9.15 5.56 13.12
N LEU A 91 -8.57 6.47 12.34
CA LEU A 91 -7.62 7.46 12.86
C LEU A 91 -8.33 8.50 13.74
N PRO A 92 -7.64 9.07 14.75
CA PRO A 92 -8.19 10.13 15.59
C PRO A 92 -8.70 11.33 14.78
N LEU A 93 -9.69 12.05 15.30
CA LEU A 93 -10.29 13.21 14.62
C LEU A 93 -9.26 14.34 14.37
N GLY A 94 -8.26 14.47 15.25
CA GLY A 94 -7.17 15.44 15.10
C GLY A 94 -6.22 15.16 13.94
N VAL A 95 -6.21 13.93 13.40
CA VAL A 95 -5.41 13.60 12.21
C VAL A 95 -6.15 14.11 10.96
N SER A 96 -5.56 15.10 10.30
CA SER A 96 -6.12 15.76 9.12
C SER A 96 -5.53 15.28 7.80
N ARG A 97 -4.32 14.74 7.83
CA ARG A 97 -3.57 14.30 6.66
C ARG A 97 -2.65 13.15 7.02
N ILE A 98 -2.44 12.23 6.10
CA ILE A 98 -1.51 11.10 6.27
C ILE A 98 -0.78 10.79 4.95
N ILE A 99 0.36 10.12 5.06
CA ILE A 99 0.93 9.31 3.98
C ILE A 99 0.63 7.85 4.32
N TYR A 100 -0.14 7.18 3.47
CA TYR A 100 -0.31 5.75 3.53
C TYR A 100 0.81 5.07 2.74
N LEU A 101 1.47 4.10 3.40
CA LEU A 101 2.50 3.23 2.84
C LEU A 101 2.14 1.76 3.10
N ASP A 102 2.28 0.92 2.07
CA ASP A 102 2.28 -0.54 2.21
C ASP A 102 3.57 -1.00 2.96
N SER A 103 3.54 -2.19 3.54
CA SER A 103 4.61 -2.71 4.43
C SER A 103 5.86 -3.23 3.71
N ASP A 104 5.93 -3.09 2.40
CA ASP A 104 6.98 -3.62 1.52
C ASP A 104 7.61 -2.51 0.67
N VAL A 105 7.82 -1.36 1.31
CA VAL A 105 8.46 -0.18 0.72
C VAL A 105 9.80 0.11 1.39
N ILE A 106 10.70 0.78 0.67
CA ILE A 106 11.89 1.43 1.21
C ILE A 106 11.87 2.87 0.72
N VAL A 107 11.97 3.82 1.64
CA VAL A 107 12.11 5.25 1.34
C VAL A 107 13.60 5.59 1.32
N VAL A 108 14.07 6.29 0.28
CA VAL A 108 15.50 6.63 0.08
C VAL A 108 15.71 8.13 -0.15
N ASP A 109 14.75 8.94 0.27
CA ASP A 109 14.70 10.39 0.14
C ASP A 109 13.89 10.97 1.32
N ASP A 110 13.90 12.29 1.51
CA ASP A 110 13.17 12.91 2.62
C ASP A 110 11.65 12.83 2.39
N ILE A 111 10.95 12.04 3.19
CA ILE A 111 9.49 11.82 3.08
C ILE A 111 8.68 13.11 3.24
N ARG A 112 9.27 14.15 3.83
CA ARG A 112 8.68 15.49 3.93
C ARG A 112 8.31 16.05 2.55
N ALA A 113 9.13 15.80 1.53
CA ALA A 113 8.84 16.27 0.18
C ALA A 113 7.56 15.65 -0.41
N LEU A 114 7.22 14.40 -0.02
CA LEU A 114 5.93 13.80 -0.35
C LEU A 114 4.79 14.37 0.50
N TRP A 115 5.04 14.62 1.79
CA TRP A 115 4.07 15.21 2.71
C TRP A 115 3.59 16.59 2.23
N GLU A 116 4.51 17.43 1.77
CA GLU A 116 4.27 18.83 1.40
C GLU A 116 3.60 19.02 0.03
N VAL A 117 3.36 17.94 -0.73
CA VAL A 117 2.66 18.02 -2.03
C VAL A 117 1.34 18.77 -1.91
N ASP A 118 1.12 19.79 -2.73
CA ASP A 118 -0.20 20.41 -2.83
C ASP A 118 -1.20 19.44 -3.48
N LEU A 119 -2.24 19.06 -2.73
CA LEU A 119 -3.31 18.20 -3.20
C LEU A 119 -4.23 18.89 -4.21
N ALA A 120 -4.11 20.21 -4.40
CA ALA A 120 -4.81 20.98 -5.42
C ALA A 120 -6.32 20.71 -5.44
N GLY A 121 -6.95 20.72 -4.26
CA GLY A 121 -8.38 20.45 -4.17
C GLY A 121 -8.77 18.96 -4.13
N ARG A 122 -7.84 18.02 -4.37
CA ARG A 122 -8.11 16.57 -4.39
C ARG A 122 -7.99 15.95 -3.00
N VAL A 123 -8.55 14.75 -2.84
CA VAL A 123 -8.53 13.99 -1.58
C VAL A 123 -7.31 13.08 -1.47
N VAL A 124 -6.78 12.64 -2.61
CA VAL A 124 -5.60 11.77 -2.68
C VAL A 124 -4.60 12.34 -3.66
N ALA A 125 -3.31 12.20 -3.34
CA ALA A 125 -2.20 12.27 -4.27
C ALA A 125 -1.47 10.92 -4.36
N ALA A 126 -1.12 10.50 -5.58
CA ALA A 126 -0.35 9.29 -5.83
C ALA A 126 0.29 9.33 -7.24
N PRO A 127 1.36 8.55 -7.51
CA PRO A 127 1.88 8.40 -8.86
C PRO A 127 0.87 7.77 -9.82
N GLU A 128 0.58 8.43 -10.95
CA GLU A 128 -0.33 7.95 -11.99
C GLU A 128 0.42 7.36 -13.19
N TYR A 129 0.04 6.15 -13.60
CA TYR A 129 0.62 5.39 -14.70
C TYR A 129 -0.38 5.29 -15.85
N CYS A 130 -0.61 6.41 -16.55
CA CYS A 130 -1.57 6.48 -17.65
C CYS A 130 -1.20 5.63 -18.88
N HIS A 131 0.05 5.14 -18.96
CA HIS A 131 0.47 4.21 -20.01
C HIS A 131 -0.01 2.76 -19.76
N ALA A 132 -0.42 2.43 -18.53
CA ALA A 132 -0.97 1.13 -18.22
C ALA A 132 -2.34 0.96 -18.89
N ASN A 133 -2.62 -0.22 -19.42
CA ASN A 133 -3.93 -0.51 -19.96
C ASN A 133 -4.98 -0.60 -18.84
N PHE A 134 -5.69 0.51 -18.60
CA PHE A 134 -6.67 0.65 -17.53
C PHE A 134 -7.84 -0.33 -17.66
N THR A 135 -8.18 -0.78 -18.87
CA THR A 135 -9.33 -1.69 -19.06
C THR A 135 -9.09 -3.05 -18.40
N LYS A 136 -7.82 -3.47 -18.24
CA LYS A 136 -7.44 -4.75 -17.62
C LYS A 136 -7.76 -4.86 -16.12
N TYR A 137 -8.09 -3.76 -15.45
CA TYR A 137 -8.43 -3.77 -14.02
C TYR A 137 -9.89 -4.14 -13.75
N PHE A 138 -10.72 -4.21 -14.81
CA PHE A 138 -12.14 -4.56 -14.74
C PHE A 138 -12.48 -5.64 -15.77
N THR A 139 -13.59 -6.36 -15.56
CA THR A 139 -14.03 -7.42 -16.47
C THR A 139 -14.80 -6.86 -17.67
N ASP A 140 -14.95 -7.66 -18.73
CA ASP A 140 -15.81 -7.29 -19.86
C ASP A 140 -17.25 -7.02 -19.42
N ALA A 141 -17.73 -7.73 -18.41
CA ALA A 141 -19.06 -7.52 -17.83
C ALA A 141 -19.20 -6.12 -17.19
N PHE A 142 -18.14 -5.55 -16.62
CA PHE A 142 -18.15 -4.18 -16.15
C PHE A 142 -18.24 -3.18 -17.32
N TRP A 143 -17.41 -3.35 -18.34
CA TRP A 143 -17.31 -2.40 -19.45
C TRP A 143 -18.56 -2.40 -20.33
N THR A 144 -19.16 -3.56 -20.55
CA THR A 144 -20.39 -3.73 -21.34
C THR A 144 -21.65 -3.27 -20.61
N HIS A 145 -21.62 -3.08 -19.29
CA HIS A 145 -22.76 -2.63 -18.51
C HIS A 145 -22.81 -1.09 -18.41
N PRO A 146 -23.72 -0.39 -19.12
CA PRO A 146 -23.64 1.07 -19.26
C PRO A 146 -23.76 1.84 -17.94
N ALA A 147 -24.55 1.33 -16.99
CA ALA A 147 -24.69 1.96 -15.67
C ALA A 147 -23.40 1.90 -14.83
N LEU A 148 -22.55 0.88 -15.03
CA LEU A 148 -21.31 0.71 -14.28
C LEU A 148 -20.18 1.52 -14.91
N SER A 149 -19.96 1.37 -16.21
CA SER A 149 -18.87 2.05 -16.92
C SER A 149 -19.04 3.58 -16.95
N ARG A 150 -20.27 4.09 -16.83
CA ARG A 150 -20.56 5.53 -16.64
C ARG A 150 -19.92 6.16 -15.40
N THR A 151 -19.44 5.37 -14.43
CA THR A 151 -18.67 5.90 -13.28
C THR A 151 -17.43 6.73 -13.69
N PHE A 152 -16.90 6.49 -14.89
CA PHE A 152 -15.76 7.21 -15.45
C PHE A 152 -16.15 8.36 -16.38
N LEU A 153 -17.45 8.65 -16.58
CA LEU A 153 -17.90 9.72 -17.44
C LEU A 153 -17.35 11.07 -16.95
N GLY A 154 -16.76 11.85 -17.86
CA GLY A 154 -16.12 13.13 -17.55
C GLY A 154 -14.76 13.03 -16.85
N ARG A 155 -14.23 11.82 -16.65
CA ARG A 155 -12.91 11.57 -16.06
C ARG A 155 -11.95 11.03 -17.11
N ARG A 156 -10.66 11.26 -16.91
CA ARG A 156 -9.58 10.60 -17.65
C ARG A 156 -8.90 9.62 -16.69
N PRO A 157 -9.45 8.41 -16.49
CA PRO A 157 -8.95 7.52 -15.46
C PRO A 157 -7.58 6.96 -15.85
N CYS A 158 -6.63 7.08 -14.93
CA CYS A 158 -5.33 6.42 -15.00
C CYS A 158 -5.16 5.40 -13.87
N TYR A 159 -4.34 4.39 -14.11
CA TYR A 159 -3.93 3.48 -13.05
C TYR A 159 -3.07 4.25 -12.05
N PHE A 160 -3.33 4.06 -10.76
CA PHE A 160 -2.39 4.40 -9.71
C PHE A 160 -2.32 3.24 -8.71
N ASN A 161 -1.13 3.03 -8.14
CA ASN A 161 -0.93 2.03 -7.11
C ASN A 161 -1.40 2.58 -5.75
N THR A 162 -2.15 1.79 -4.98
CA THR A 162 -2.72 2.19 -3.69
C THR A 162 -1.83 1.91 -2.49
N GLY A 163 -0.57 1.54 -2.72
CA GLY A 163 0.43 1.29 -1.68
C GLY A 163 1.25 2.53 -1.30
N VAL A 164 1.12 3.63 -2.04
CA VAL A 164 1.70 4.93 -1.67
C VAL A 164 0.68 6.01 -2.01
N MET A 165 0.12 6.66 -0.98
CA MET A 165 -0.89 7.70 -1.15
C MET A 165 -0.73 8.80 -0.10
N VAL A 166 -0.75 10.06 -0.50
CA VAL A 166 -1.01 11.17 0.41
C VAL A 166 -2.51 11.37 0.47
N ILE A 167 -3.08 11.39 1.67
CA ILE A 167 -4.54 11.43 1.87
C ILE A 167 -4.90 12.63 2.74
N ASP A 168 -5.79 13.47 2.24
CA ASP A 168 -6.52 14.44 3.06
C ASP A 168 -7.63 13.69 3.81
N VAL A 169 -7.38 13.42 5.09
CA VAL A 169 -8.27 12.64 5.94
C VAL A 169 -9.56 13.42 6.22
N GLN A 170 -9.49 14.74 6.39
CA GLN A 170 -10.69 15.55 6.62
C GLN A 170 -11.63 15.52 5.42
N ARG A 171 -11.10 15.71 4.22
CA ARG A 171 -11.91 15.63 2.99
C ARG A 171 -12.38 14.22 2.70
N TRP A 172 -11.59 13.20 3.05
CA TRP A 172 -12.02 11.81 2.96
C TRP A 172 -13.28 11.56 3.81
N ARG A 173 -13.27 12.02 5.07
CA ARG A 173 -14.43 11.93 5.98
C ARG A 173 -15.62 12.72 5.44
N ALA A 174 -15.41 14.00 5.10
CA ALA A 174 -16.46 14.90 4.62
C ALA A 174 -17.11 14.42 3.31
N GLY A 175 -16.32 13.86 2.39
CA GLY A 175 -16.81 13.31 1.13
C GLY A 175 -17.40 11.90 1.25
N GLY A 176 -17.30 11.25 2.41
CA GLY A 176 -17.83 9.89 2.60
C GLY A 176 -17.16 8.83 1.73
N TYR A 177 -15.87 8.96 1.45
CA TYR A 177 -15.15 8.11 0.50
C TYR A 177 -15.13 6.63 0.92
N THR A 178 -15.08 6.33 2.23
CA THR A 178 -15.23 4.97 2.76
C THR A 178 -16.50 4.31 2.22
N ARG A 179 -17.65 5.00 2.33
CA ARG A 179 -18.95 4.48 1.88
C ARG A 179 -19.00 4.26 0.37
N MET A 180 -18.35 5.14 -0.41
CA MET A 180 -18.25 4.98 -1.86
C MET A 180 -17.44 3.73 -2.24
N LEU A 181 -16.37 3.44 -1.52
CA LEU A 181 -15.56 2.24 -1.73
C LEU A 181 -16.33 0.97 -1.34
N GLU A 182 -17.01 0.99 -0.19
CA GLU A 182 -17.87 -0.10 0.26
C GLU A 182 -18.99 -0.41 -0.75
N PHE A 183 -19.58 0.62 -1.35
CA PHE A 183 -20.58 0.46 -2.41
C PHE A 183 -20.04 -0.41 -3.55
N TRP A 184 -18.84 -0.11 -4.07
CA TRP A 184 -18.24 -0.89 -5.15
C TRP A 184 -17.85 -2.31 -4.73
N MET A 185 -17.43 -2.50 -3.47
CA MET A 185 -17.21 -3.85 -2.92
C MET A 185 -18.51 -4.67 -2.88
N MET A 186 -19.64 -4.03 -2.52
CA MET A 186 -20.95 -4.68 -2.53
C MET A 186 -21.41 -5.02 -3.96
N VAL A 187 -21.25 -4.11 -4.92
CA VAL A 187 -21.56 -4.36 -6.35
C VAL A 187 -20.79 -5.58 -6.86
N GLN A 188 -19.50 -5.68 -6.54
CA GLN A 188 -18.65 -6.82 -6.89
C GLN A 188 -19.14 -8.16 -6.31
N LYS A 189 -19.84 -8.17 -5.19
CA LYS A 189 -20.39 -9.39 -4.57
C LYS A 189 -21.73 -9.82 -5.15
N GLN A 190 -22.38 -8.98 -5.95
CA GLN A 190 -23.63 -9.34 -6.62
C GLN A 190 -23.35 -10.35 -7.76
N ARG A 191 -24.40 -10.71 -8.52
CA ARG A 191 -24.35 -11.79 -9.52
C ARG A 191 -23.28 -11.60 -10.62
N ILE A 192 -22.84 -10.37 -10.88
CA ILE A 192 -21.87 -10.04 -11.93
C ILE A 192 -20.55 -9.60 -11.30
N ARG A 193 -19.49 -10.35 -11.55
CA ARG A 193 -18.14 -10.01 -11.11
C ARG A 193 -17.56 -8.92 -12.02
N ILE A 194 -17.21 -7.77 -11.44
CA ILE A 194 -16.77 -6.57 -12.17
C ILE A 194 -15.24 -6.38 -12.16
N TYR A 195 -14.51 -7.05 -11.27
CA TYR A 195 -13.04 -7.07 -11.26
C TYR A 195 -12.45 -8.36 -10.63
N GLN A 196 -11.14 -8.55 -10.76
CA GLN A 196 -10.44 -9.75 -10.28
C GLN A 196 -9.42 -9.50 -9.16
N LEU A 197 -8.97 -8.26 -8.99
CA LEU A 197 -7.97 -7.87 -8.00
C LEU A 197 -8.65 -7.48 -6.67
N GLY A 198 -7.90 -7.54 -5.56
CA GLY A 198 -8.43 -7.35 -4.20
C GLY A 198 -8.95 -5.94 -3.91
N SER A 199 -8.27 -5.18 -3.03
CA SER A 199 -8.76 -3.85 -2.61
C SER A 199 -8.49 -2.73 -3.62
N LEU A 200 -7.63 -2.92 -4.63
CA LEU A 200 -7.27 -1.89 -5.62
C LEU A 200 -8.46 -1.41 -6.49
N PRO A 201 -9.27 -2.26 -7.13
CA PRO A 201 -10.28 -1.80 -8.07
C PRO A 201 -11.34 -0.84 -7.48
N PRO A 202 -11.84 -1.01 -6.23
CA PRO A 202 -12.67 0.00 -5.58
C PRO A 202 -12.03 1.40 -5.57
N PHE A 203 -10.74 1.50 -5.24
CA PHE A 203 -10.03 2.79 -5.29
C PHE A 203 -10.00 3.37 -6.69
N LEU A 204 -9.75 2.55 -7.72
CA LEU A 204 -9.76 3.02 -9.09
C LEU A 204 -11.15 3.53 -9.51
N LEU A 205 -12.23 2.81 -9.15
CA LEU A 205 -13.61 3.21 -9.43
C LEU A 205 -13.96 4.57 -8.80
N VAL A 206 -13.54 4.79 -7.56
CA VAL A 206 -13.83 6.03 -6.83
C VAL A 206 -12.89 7.16 -7.23
N LEU A 207 -11.60 6.92 -7.44
CA LEU A 207 -10.57 7.97 -7.45
C LEU A 207 -9.81 8.15 -8.79
N ALA A 208 -9.75 7.17 -9.69
CA ALA A 208 -8.95 7.29 -10.93
C ALA A 208 -9.34 8.52 -11.78
N GLY A 209 -8.38 9.35 -12.19
CA GLY A 209 -8.65 10.61 -12.89
C GLY A 209 -9.23 11.73 -12.02
N ASN A 210 -9.30 11.53 -10.69
CA ASN A 210 -9.72 12.51 -9.70
C ASN A 210 -8.73 12.68 -8.54
N ILE A 211 -7.50 12.21 -8.70
CA ILE A 211 -6.41 12.41 -7.75
C ILE A 211 -5.43 13.48 -8.24
N LYS A 212 -4.56 13.92 -7.34
CA LYS A 212 -3.39 14.72 -7.70
C LYS A 212 -2.25 13.77 -8.10
N ALA A 213 -1.80 13.85 -9.34
CA ALA A 213 -0.59 13.15 -9.76
C ALA A 213 0.64 13.72 -9.03
N VAL A 214 1.50 12.82 -8.55
CA VAL A 214 2.85 13.16 -8.05
C VAL A 214 3.91 12.43 -8.88
N ASP A 215 5.16 12.88 -8.75
CA ASP A 215 6.30 12.32 -9.47
C ASP A 215 6.43 10.80 -9.23
N HIS A 216 6.76 10.06 -10.29
CA HIS A 216 6.91 8.60 -10.26
C HIS A 216 8.03 8.12 -9.33
N ARG A 217 9.01 8.99 -8.99
CA ARG A 217 10.05 8.69 -7.99
C ARG A 217 9.49 8.19 -6.66
N TRP A 218 8.27 8.58 -6.31
CA TRP A 218 7.61 8.22 -5.06
C TRP A 218 6.97 6.83 -5.07
N ASN A 219 7.05 6.07 -6.17
CA ASN A 219 6.56 4.70 -6.16
C ASN A 219 7.20 3.85 -7.27
N GLN A 220 8.45 3.43 -7.09
CA GLN A 220 9.10 2.44 -7.95
C GLN A 220 8.48 1.05 -7.71
N HIS A 221 7.25 0.88 -8.17
CA HIS A 221 6.39 -0.28 -7.93
C HIS A 221 6.70 -1.44 -8.88
N GLY A 222 6.24 -2.62 -8.50
CA GLY A 222 6.32 -3.84 -9.30
C GLY A 222 7.58 -4.67 -9.03
N LEU A 223 8.41 -4.28 -8.05
CA LEU A 223 9.64 -5.02 -7.70
C LEU A 223 9.35 -6.42 -7.14
N GLY A 224 8.13 -6.64 -6.63
CA GLY A 224 7.61 -7.94 -6.20
C GLY A 224 6.89 -8.75 -7.30
N GLY A 225 7.05 -8.38 -8.58
CA GLY A 225 6.46 -9.09 -9.72
C GLY A 225 6.80 -10.60 -9.77
N ASP A 226 5.90 -11.42 -10.31
CA ASP A 226 5.91 -12.88 -10.23
C ASP A 226 7.05 -13.51 -11.06
N ASN A 227 7.74 -14.46 -10.45
CA ASN A 227 8.89 -15.19 -11.00
C ASN A 227 8.47 -16.35 -11.92
N LEU A 228 7.30 -16.28 -12.56
CA LEU A 228 6.78 -17.37 -13.41
C LEU A 228 7.74 -17.73 -14.57
N GLU A 229 8.69 -16.85 -14.88
CA GLU A 229 9.80 -17.11 -15.81
C GLU A 229 11.19 -16.73 -15.23
N GLY A 230 11.32 -16.57 -13.90
CA GLY A 230 12.58 -16.13 -13.27
C GLY A 230 13.01 -14.69 -13.58
N ARG A 231 12.14 -13.88 -14.21
CA ARG A 231 12.47 -12.51 -14.62
C ARG A 231 12.19 -11.52 -13.51
N CYS A 232 13.24 -11.14 -12.79
CA CYS A 232 13.25 -9.99 -11.91
C CYS A 232 12.96 -8.72 -12.70
N ARG A 233 12.08 -7.86 -12.18
CA ARG A 233 11.82 -6.56 -12.80
C ARG A 233 12.96 -5.62 -12.47
N ASN A 234 13.51 -4.95 -13.49
CA ASN A 234 14.47 -3.87 -13.31
C ASN A 234 13.78 -2.60 -12.78
N LEU A 235 14.59 -1.70 -12.24
CA LEU A 235 14.18 -0.34 -11.96
C LEU A 235 13.68 0.33 -13.26
N HIS A 236 12.53 1.00 -13.20
CA HIS A 236 12.11 1.93 -14.23
C HIS A 236 13.07 3.13 -14.29
N PRO A 237 13.27 3.75 -15.47
CA PRO A 237 14.13 4.93 -15.60
C PRO A 237 13.63 6.13 -14.79
N GLY A 238 14.57 6.98 -14.38
CA GLY A 238 14.28 8.23 -13.66
C GLY A 238 14.78 8.20 -12.22
N PRO A 239 14.58 9.31 -11.49
CA PRO A 239 14.95 9.39 -10.08
C PRO A 239 14.08 8.48 -9.22
N ILE A 240 14.62 8.04 -8.08
CA ILE A 240 13.96 7.12 -7.14
C ILE A 240 14.02 7.74 -5.75
N SER A 241 12.85 7.91 -5.14
CA SER A 241 12.69 8.33 -3.75
C SER A 241 12.03 7.24 -2.90
N LEU A 242 11.33 6.29 -3.53
CA LEU A 242 10.68 5.16 -2.86
C LEU A 242 10.68 3.91 -3.75
N LEU A 243 11.18 2.80 -3.21
CA LEU A 243 11.18 1.46 -3.79
C LEU A 243 10.01 0.65 -3.24
N HIS A 244 9.28 -0.09 -4.09
CA HIS A 244 8.08 -0.81 -3.66
C HIS A 244 7.98 -2.22 -4.26
N TRP A 245 8.06 -3.23 -3.39
CA TRP A 245 7.92 -4.66 -3.72
C TRP A 245 6.46 -5.11 -3.89
N SER A 246 5.68 -4.26 -4.55
CA SER A 246 4.29 -4.55 -4.87
C SER A 246 4.21 -5.82 -5.72
N GLY A 247 3.47 -6.83 -5.24
CA GLY A 247 3.39 -8.13 -5.88
C GLY A 247 3.56 -9.29 -4.89
N LYS A 248 3.89 -10.47 -5.40
CA LYS A 248 4.03 -11.69 -4.59
C LYS A 248 5.44 -11.86 -4.02
N GLY A 249 6.46 -11.48 -4.80
CA GLY A 249 7.85 -11.65 -4.42
C GLY A 249 8.26 -10.64 -3.37
N LYS A 250 8.37 -11.08 -2.12
CA LYS A 250 8.88 -10.23 -1.03
C LYS A 250 10.38 -10.37 -0.90
N PRO A 251 11.12 -9.28 -0.69
CA PRO A 251 12.58 -9.30 -0.72
C PRO A 251 13.13 -10.22 0.39
N TRP A 252 12.57 -10.16 1.60
CA TRP A 252 12.96 -11.07 2.69
C TRP A 252 12.76 -12.54 2.35
N LEU A 253 11.64 -12.91 1.73
CA LEU A 253 11.39 -14.30 1.33
C LEU A 253 12.35 -14.78 0.23
N ARG A 254 12.67 -13.90 -0.72
CA ARG A 254 13.60 -14.21 -1.83
C ARG A 254 15.05 -14.33 -1.33
N LEU A 255 15.46 -13.47 -0.41
CA LEU A 255 16.77 -13.52 0.25
C LEU A 255 16.89 -14.81 1.08
N ASP A 256 15.90 -15.12 1.93
CA ASP A 256 15.92 -16.34 2.76
C ASP A 256 15.95 -17.62 1.93
N SER A 257 15.25 -17.62 0.78
CA SER A 257 15.24 -18.77 -0.14
C SER A 257 16.45 -18.83 -1.08
N ARG A 258 17.45 -17.94 -0.89
CA ARG A 258 18.66 -17.82 -1.73
C ARG A 258 18.35 -17.69 -3.22
N LYS A 259 17.23 -17.03 -3.55
CA LYS A 259 16.80 -16.69 -4.91
C LYS A 259 16.48 -15.19 -5.03
N PRO A 260 17.42 -14.30 -4.65
CA PRO A 260 17.19 -12.87 -4.72
C PRO A 260 17.12 -12.39 -6.17
N CYS A 261 16.30 -11.37 -6.39
CA CYS A 261 16.45 -10.46 -7.50
C CYS A 261 17.54 -9.43 -7.21
N SER A 262 18.16 -8.88 -8.25
CA SER A 262 19.15 -7.79 -8.09
C SER A 262 18.62 -6.64 -7.25
N VAL A 263 17.35 -6.27 -7.45
CA VAL A 263 16.68 -5.22 -6.68
C VAL A 263 16.54 -5.58 -5.20
N ASP A 264 16.42 -6.84 -4.81
CA ASP A 264 16.24 -7.24 -3.40
C ASP A 264 17.47 -6.88 -2.54
N HIS A 265 18.65 -6.75 -3.16
CA HIS A 265 19.85 -6.24 -2.48
C HIS A 265 19.77 -4.75 -2.14
N LEU A 266 18.84 -4.00 -2.73
CA LEU A 266 18.53 -2.62 -2.30
C LEU A 266 17.69 -2.61 -1.03
N TRP A 267 16.96 -3.69 -0.73
CA TRP A 267 16.19 -3.85 0.49
C TRP A 267 17.05 -4.41 1.64
N ALA A 268 18.01 -5.30 1.34
CA ALA A 268 18.83 -6.00 2.33
C ALA A 268 19.51 -5.12 3.39
N PRO A 269 20.01 -3.89 3.09
CA PRO A 269 20.60 -3.01 4.11
C PRO A 269 19.62 -2.58 5.21
N TYR A 270 18.31 -2.63 4.94
CA TYR A 270 17.26 -2.27 5.89
C TYR A 270 16.72 -3.46 6.66
N ASP A 271 17.23 -4.67 6.39
CA ASP A 271 16.80 -5.87 7.06
C ASP A 271 17.41 -6.00 8.45
N LEU A 272 16.57 -5.80 9.47
CA LEU A 272 16.98 -5.92 10.86
C LEU A 272 16.91 -7.36 11.39
N TYR A 273 16.42 -8.31 10.58
CA TYR A 273 16.33 -9.71 10.99
C TYR A 273 17.71 -10.38 10.94
N LYS A 274 18.28 -10.67 12.11
CA LYS A 274 19.47 -11.50 12.23
C LYS A 274 19.05 -12.94 12.48
N SER A 275 19.23 -13.81 11.47
CA SER A 275 19.11 -15.25 11.68
C SER A 275 20.19 -15.71 12.66
N SER A 276 19.83 -16.51 13.65
CA SER A 276 20.78 -17.12 14.60
C SER A 276 21.73 -18.14 13.96
N SER A 277 21.73 -18.27 12.62
CA SER A 277 22.49 -19.26 11.86
C SER A 277 23.79 -18.73 11.24
N SER A 278 24.28 -17.54 11.60
CA SER A 278 25.58 -17.04 11.15
C SER A 278 26.72 -17.54 12.06
N SER A 279 26.82 -18.86 12.23
CA SER A 279 27.94 -19.51 12.93
C SER A 279 28.62 -20.58 12.07
N LEU A 280 28.61 -20.42 10.74
CA LEU A 280 29.40 -21.23 9.81
C LEU A 280 29.72 -20.38 8.58
N GLU A 281 30.81 -19.62 8.66
CA GLU A 281 31.77 -19.31 7.60
C GLU A 281 32.79 -18.34 8.22
N GLU A 282 33.82 -18.93 8.83
CA GLU A 282 35.15 -18.32 9.02
C GLU A 282 35.80 -18.07 7.66
#